data_AF-A0A938QEI5-F1
#
_entry.id   AF-A0A938QEI5-F1
#
_cell.length_a   1.000
_cell.length_b   1.000
_cell.length_c   1.000
_cell.angle_alpha   90.00
_cell.angle_beta   90.00
_cell.angle_gamma   90.00
#
_symmetry.space_group_name_H-M   'P 1'
#
loop_
_entity.id
_entity.type
_entity.pdbx_description
1 polymer ?
#
loop_
_entity_poly.entity_id
_entity_poly.type
_entity_poly.pdbx_seq_one_letter_code
_entity_poly.pdbx_strand_id
1 'polypeptide(L)' 'MAETFNVERGLISQDTSQKNLSAWDSLRHLSLIVALEDEFDVSFEPEQIAIMTSFAAIMEELSKSKP' A
#
# COMPACT_ATOMS: atom_id res chain seq x y z
N MET A 1 4.93 4.09 2.14
CA MET A 1 3.96 4.83 1.30
C MET A 1 4.53 6.14 0.73
N ALA A 2 4.75 7.20 1.51
CA ALA A 2 5.22 8.48 0.96
C ALA A 2 6.54 8.35 0.17
N GLU A 3 7.50 7.60 0.72
CA GLU A 3 8.78 7.31 0.08
C GLU A 3 8.61 6.47 -1.20
N THR A 4 7.79 5.41 -1.14
CA THR A 4 7.46 4.56 -2.31
C THR A 4 6.84 5.36 -3.46
N PHE A 5 5.96 6.30 -3.15
CA PHE A 5 5.28 7.15 -4.13
C PHE A 5 6.08 8.39 -4.51
N ASN A 6 7.23 8.64 -3.85
CA ASN A 6 8.04 9.84 -4.02
C ASN A 6 7.21 11.13 -3.90
N VAL A 7 6.38 11.20 -2.85
CA VAL A 7 5.52 12.35 -2.55
C VAL A 7 5.80 12.87 -1.15
N GLU A 8 5.41 14.12 -0.89
CA GLU A 8 5.48 14.69 0.46
C GLU A 8 4.60 13.91 1.43
N ARG A 9 5.08 13.70 2.66
CA ARG A 9 4.33 12.98 3.71
C ARG A 9 2.96 13.62 3.99
N GLY A 10 2.84 14.94 3.82
CA GLY A 10 1.57 15.67 3.99
C GLY A 10 0.50 15.34 2.94
N LEU A 11 0.85 14.69 1.83
CA LEU A 11 -0.10 14.23 0.81
C LEU A 11 -0.68 12.84 1.10
N ILE A 12 -0.12 12.12 2.07
CA ILE A 12 -0.64 10.82 2.50
C ILE A 12 -1.59 11.04 3.67
N SER A 13 -2.82 10.54 3.54
CA SER A 13 -3.86 10.54 4.56
C SER A 13 -4.56 9.19 4.61
N GLN A 14 -5.49 9.03 5.55
CA GLN A 14 -6.31 7.82 5.64
C GLN A 14 -7.22 7.62 4.41
N ASP A 15 -7.51 8.70 3.68
CA ASP A 15 -8.31 8.66 2.46
C ASP A 15 -7.48 8.37 1.21
N THR A 16 -6.14 8.31 1.31
CA THR A 16 -5.26 8.07 0.15
C THR A 16 -5.59 6.75 -0.52
N SER A 17 -5.71 6.78 -1.85
CA SER A 17 -6.03 5.64 -2.70
C SER A 17 -5.46 5.82 -4.10
N GLN A 18 -5.43 4.74 -4.88
CA GLN A 18 -5.08 4.80 -6.30
C GLN A 18 -5.93 5.80 -7.10
N LYS A 19 -7.14 6.12 -6.64
CA LYS A 19 -8.04 7.05 -7.32
C LYS A 19 -7.69 8.51 -7.09
N ASN A 20 -7.16 8.86 -5.93
CA ASN A 20 -6.90 10.27 -5.57
C ASN A 20 -5.42 10.63 -5.49
N LEU A 21 -4.52 9.63 -5.51
CA LEU A 21 -3.09 9.84 -5.58
C LEU A 21 -2.59 9.47 -6.97
N SER A 22 -2.37 10.46 -7.83
CA SER A 22 -1.88 10.25 -9.21
C SER A 22 -0.51 9.58 -9.27
N ALA A 23 0.30 9.72 -8.23
CA ALA A 23 1.57 9.03 -8.09
C ALA A 23 1.42 7.53 -7.81
N TRP A 24 0.21 7.01 -7.57
CA TRP A 24 -0.01 5.59 -7.31
C TRP A 24 -0.36 4.86 -8.60
N ASP A 25 0.67 4.47 -9.35
CA ASP A 25 0.57 3.62 -10.55
C ASP A 25 0.74 2.13 -10.22
N SER A 26 0.62 1.24 -11.22
CA SER A 26 0.76 -0.20 -11.05
C SER A 26 2.15 -0.62 -10.55
N LEU A 27 3.22 0.06 -10.97
CA LEU A 27 4.59 -0.30 -10.58
C LEU A 27 4.86 0.10 -9.12
N ARG A 28 4.43 1.28 -8.72
CA ARG A 28 4.56 1.77 -7.36
C ARG A 28 3.62 1.06 -6.40
N HIS A 29 2.47 0.58 -6.89
CA HIS A 29 1.61 -0.30 -6.12
C HIS A 29 2.34 -1.59 -5.75
N LEU A 30 2.94 -2.29 -6.72
CA LEU A 30 3.74 -3.48 -6.44
C LEU A 30 4.94 -3.18 -5.56
N SER A 31 5.63 -2.06 -5.80
CA SER A 31 6.75 -1.62 -4.95
C SER A 31 6.31 -1.37 -3.51
N LEU A 32 5.08 -0.88 -3.29
CA LEU A 32 4.53 -0.71 -1.96
C LEU A 32 4.27 -2.05 -1.30
N ILE A 33 3.67 -3.01 -2.01
CA ILE A 33 3.42 -4.35 -1.48
C ILE A 33 4.73 -5.00 -1.04
N VAL A 34 5.75 -5.03 -1.91
CA VAL A 34 7.06 -5.63 -1.59
C VAL A 34 7.70 -4.97 -0.37
N ALA A 35 7.59 -3.64 -0.25
CA ALA A 35 8.11 -2.93 0.93
C ALA A 35 7.34 -3.26 2.23
N LEU A 36 6.04 -3.56 2.14
CA LEU A 36 5.24 -3.99 3.29
C LEU A 36 5.55 -5.44 3.67
N GLU A 37 5.74 -6.32 2.69
CA GLU A 37 6.15 -7.70 2.92
C GLU A 37 7.51 -7.77 3.64
N ASP A 38 8.49 -7.00 3.19
CA ASP A 38 9.83 -6.95 3.79
C ASP A 38 9.84 -6.31 5.20
N GLU A 39 9.10 -5.20 5.40
CA GLU A 39 9.08 -4.49 6.69
C GLU A 39 8.33 -5.27 7.79
N PHE A 40 7.27 -5.99 7.42
CA PHE A 40 6.42 -6.70 8.38
C PHE A 40 6.65 -8.22 8.41
N ASP A 41 7.56 -8.76 7.58
CA ASP A 41 7.82 -10.20 7.40
C ASP A 41 6.52 -10.98 7.08
N VAL A 42 5.73 -10.43 6.15
CA VAL A 42 4.45 -10.99 5.69
C VAL A 42 4.49 -11.28 4.20
N SER A 43 3.52 -12.03 3.69
CA SER A 43 3.34 -12.22 2.24
C SER A 43 1.87 -12.09 1.89
N PHE A 44 1.57 -11.47 0.76
CA PHE A 44 0.22 -11.23 0.28
C PHE A 44 -0.07 -12.01 -0.99
N GLU A 45 -1.23 -12.67 -1.03
CA GLU A 45 -1.70 -13.35 -2.24
C GLU A 45 -2.14 -12.33 -3.31
N PRO A 46 -2.12 -12.70 -4.62
CA PRO A 46 -2.50 -11.81 -5.71
C PRO A 46 -3.89 -11.17 -5.54
N GLU A 47 -4.85 -11.90 -4.97
CA GLU A 47 -6.20 -11.41 -4.67
C GLU A 47 -6.20 -10.32 -3.59
N GLN A 48 -5.33 -10.44 -2.59
CA GLN A 48 -5.15 -9.43 -1.54
C GLN A 48 -4.50 -8.17 -2.13
N ILE A 49 -3.46 -8.34 -2.93
CA ILE A 49 -2.79 -7.24 -3.63
C ILE A 49 -3.80 -6.46 -4.48
N ALA A 50 -4.66 -7.16 -5.22
CA ALA A 50 -5.67 -6.54 -6.09
C ALA A 50 -6.68 -5.67 -5.33
N ILE A 51 -6.95 -5.93 -4.03
CA ILE A 51 -7.86 -5.13 -3.21
C ILE A 51 -7.15 -4.03 -2.39
N MET A 52 -5.82 -4.12 -2.22
CA MET A 52 -4.97 -3.16 -1.49
C MET A 52 -4.75 -1.83 -2.25
N THR A 53 -5.84 -1.23 -2.71
CA THR A 53 -5.85 -0.03 -3.57
C THR A 53 -6.07 1.28 -2.82
N SER A 54 -6.18 1.21 -1.48
CA SER A 54 -6.31 2.36 -0.59
C SER A 54 -5.54 2.16 0.70
N PHE A 55 -5.22 3.26 1.37
CA PHE A 55 -4.59 3.23 2.70
C PHE A 55 -5.42 2.37 3.66
N ALA A 56 -6.74 2.55 3.69
CA ALA A 56 -7.64 1.78 4.53
C ALA A 56 -7.59 0.27 4.22
N ALA A 57 -7.64 -0.11 2.93
CA ALA A 57 -7.59 -1.51 2.52
C ALA A 57 -6.23 -2.17 2.87
N ILE A 58 -5.13 -1.44 2.69
CA ILE A 58 -3.80 -1.91 3.08
C ILE A 58 -3.72 -2.15 4.59
N MET A 59 -4.22 -1.22 5.39
CA MET A 59 -4.23 -1.35 6.85
C MET A 59 -5.10 -2.51 7.31
N GLU A 60 -6.23 -2.74 6.64
CA GLU A 60 -7.10 -3.89 6.91
C GLU A 60 -6.38 -5.21 6.64
N GLU A 61 -5.73 -5.36 5.49
CA GLU A 61 -4.99 -6.58 5.15
C GLU A 61 -3.79 -6.80 6.07
N LEU A 62 -3.02 -5.75 6.39
CA LEU A 62 -1.93 -5.84 7.38
C LEU A 62 -2.42 -6.26 8.76
N SER A 63 -3.61 -5.82 9.17
CA SER A 63 -4.18 -6.20 10.47
C SER A 63 -4.58 -7.68 10.55
N LYS A 64 -4.94 -8.27 9.41
CA LYS A 64 -5.26 -9.70 9.27
C LYS A 64 -3.99 -10.54 9.19
N SER A 65 -2.98 -10.05 8.49
CA SER A 65 -1.68 -10.72 8.27
C SER A 65 -0.70 -10.58 9.43
N LYS A 66 -1.17 -10.32 10.66
CA LYS A 66 -0.29 -10.37 11.84
C LYS A 66 0.37 -11.75 11.95
N PRO A 67 1.68 -11.83 12.24
CA PRO A 67 2.30 -13.09 12.67
C PRO A 67 1.71 -13.60 13.98
#